data_AF-A0AAJ7E8B2-F1
#
_entry.id   AF-A0AAJ7E8B2-F1
#
_cell.length_a   1.000
_cell.length_b   1.000
_cell.length_c   1.000
_cell.angle_alpha   90.00
_cell.angle_beta   90.00
_cell.angle_gamma   90.00
#
_symmetry.space_group_name_H-M   'P 1'
#
loop_
_entity.id
_entity.type
_entity.pdbx_description
1 polymer ?
#
loop_
_entity_poly.entity_id
_entity_poly.type
_entity_poly.pdbx_seq_one_letter_code
_entity_poly.pdbx_strand_id
1 'polypeptide(L)'
;MDVAVAVCRKRAWCAVRRKMFANMFVARMLALVALAGTVTARAKLADARIYVDVAPESEELGEIEKRYTKELMKELKSASDDALLLFSEYASRSGGDLKIFLKNISMLNSDTKNSMDRSLLDNAPSSCRAQFERRLRKIEFDAHRAASFNAENHHKFLLAHMIVLRMHLNKSEDYIKKCANIVQGCGIPCETTPKVTRWRRLALEEINRVRDDILHSRRSYRDLVLHGRRRHNHIRRQATARADAAVTELAECAKSGGTQNKDEDII
;
A
#
# COMPACT_ATOMS: atom_id res chain seq x y z
N MET A 1 -6.44 -35.20 8.54
CA MET A 1 -5.85 -35.06 7.19
C MET A 1 -5.67 -33.58 6.78
N ASP A 2 -5.66 -32.64 7.72
CA ASP A 2 -5.74 -31.20 7.42
C ASP A 2 -4.42 -30.41 7.48
N VAL A 3 -3.31 -31.05 7.85
CA VAL A 3 -2.01 -30.37 7.93
C VAL A 3 -1.29 -30.37 6.57
N ALA A 4 -1.52 -31.38 5.73
CA ALA A 4 -0.86 -31.50 4.43
C ALA A 4 -1.37 -30.49 3.38
N VAL A 5 -2.66 -30.13 3.42
CA VAL A 5 -3.27 -29.19 2.46
C VAL A 5 -2.81 -27.74 2.70
N ALA A 6 -2.55 -27.37 3.95
CA ALA A 6 -2.07 -26.04 4.31
C ALA A 6 -0.60 -25.79 3.86
N VAL A 7 0.23 -26.83 3.83
CA VAL A 7 1.64 -26.74 3.39
C VAL A 7 1.73 -26.62 1.86
N CYS A 8 0.85 -27.27 1.09
CA CYS A 8 0.81 -27.15 -0.36
C CYS A 8 0.36 -25.75 -0.84
N ARG A 9 -0.60 -25.09 -0.16
CA ARG A 9 -1.03 -23.73 -0.51
C ARG A 9 0.03 -22.65 -0.26
N LYS A 10 0.87 -22.81 0.78
CA LYS A 10 2.00 -21.90 1.04
C LYS A 10 3.10 -21.98 -0.02
N ARG A 11 3.37 -23.17 -0.59
CA ARG A 11 4.39 -23.34 -1.64
C ARG A 11 3.94 -22.77 -2.99
N ALA A 12 2.65 -22.88 -3.34
CA ALA A 12 2.10 -22.29 -4.57
C ALA A 12 2.15 -20.75 -4.55
N TRP A 13 1.87 -20.11 -3.41
CA TRP A 13 1.93 -18.65 -3.27
C TRP A 13 3.36 -18.08 -3.36
N CYS A 14 4.37 -18.80 -2.87
CA CYS A 14 5.77 -18.39 -3.02
C CYS A 14 6.28 -18.48 -4.47
N ALA A 15 5.79 -19.45 -5.26
CA ALA A 15 6.18 -19.62 -6.66
C ALA A 15 5.59 -18.55 -7.59
N VAL A 16 4.33 -18.14 -7.37
CA VAL A 16 3.68 -17.07 -8.14
C VAL A 16 4.32 -15.71 -7.84
N ARG A 17 4.71 -15.47 -6.57
CA ARG A 17 5.38 -14.22 -6.17
C ARG A 17 6.76 -14.09 -6.82
N ARG A 18 7.54 -15.17 -6.96
CA ARG A 18 8.84 -15.13 -7.66
C ARG A 18 8.70 -14.88 -9.18
N LYS A 19 7.67 -15.43 -9.83
CA LYS A 19 7.43 -15.19 -11.27
C LYS A 19 6.99 -13.76 -11.59
N MET A 20 6.20 -13.12 -10.73
CA MET A 20 5.80 -11.71 -10.92
C MET A 20 6.98 -10.73 -10.75
N PHE A 21 7.89 -10.98 -9.80
CA PHE A 21 9.07 -10.14 -9.62
C PHE A 21 10.11 -10.27 -10.76
N ALA A 22 10.23 -11.44 -11.38
CA ALA A 22 11.14 -11.64 -12.52
C ALA A 22 10.66 -10.91 -13.79
N ASN A 23 9.35 -10.93 -14.08
CA ASN A 23 8.81 -10.31 -15.30
C ASN A 23 8.81 -8.77 -15.26
N MET A 24 8.72 -8.15 -14.07
CA MET A 24 8.86 -6.69 -13.92
C MET A 24 10.30 -6.18 -14.12
N PHE A 25 11.31 -7.02 -13.87
CA PHE A 25 12.71 -6.63 -14.07
C PHE A 25 13.14 -6.69 -15.55
N VAL A 26 12.64 -7.67 -16.31
CA VAL A 26 12.96 -7.81 -17.74
C VAL A 26 12.31 -6.67 -18.57
N ALA A 27 11.08 -6.26 -18.23
CA ALA A 27 10.38 -5.19 -18.94
C ALA A 27 11.05 -3.80 -18.76
N ARG A 28 11.70 -3.54 -17.61
CA ARG A 28 12.42 -2.28 -17.37
C ARG A 28 13.80 -2.22 -18.05
N MET A 29 14.46 -3.37 -18.25
CA MET A 29 15.76 -3.40 -18.95
C MET A 29 15.61 -3.21 -20.47
N LEU A 30 14.52 -3.69 -21.08
CA LEU A 30 14.28 -3.51 -22.52
C LEU A 30 13.95 -2.05 -22.90
N ALA A 31 13.34 -1.28 -22.00
CA ALA A 31 13.05 0.15 -22.23
C ALA A 31 14.32 1.03 -22.23
N LEU A 32 15.37 0.63 -21.50
CA LEU A 32 16.65 1.36 -21.45
C LEU A 32 17.54 1.12 -22.68
N VAL A 33 17.42 -0.04 -23.34
CA VAL A 33 18.17 -0.34 -24.58
C VAL A 33 17.55 0.38 -25.79
N ALA A 34 16.25 0.63 -25.79
CA ALA A 34 15.57 1.36 -26.86
C ALA A 34 15.87 2.88 -26.88
N LEU A 35 16.30 3.47 -25.76
CA LEU A 35 16.66 4.90 -25.68
C LEU A 35 18.14 5.20 -25.97
N ALA A 36 19.00 4.18 -26.10
CA ALA A 36 20.43 4.36 -26.38
C ALA A 36 20.79 4.34 -27.89
N GLY A 37 19.80 4.17 -28.78
CA GLY A 37 20.04 3.85 -30.20
C GLY A 37 19.92 4.98 -31.22
N THR A 38 19.59 6.23 -30.84
CA THR A 38 19.36 7.29 -31.84
C THR A 38 19.87 8.68 -31.41
N VAL A 39 21.18 8.81 -31.21
CA VAL A 39 21.84 10.14 -31.30
C VAL A 39 23.19 9.99 -32.00
N THR A 40 23.17 9.83 -33.32
CA THR A 40 24.34 10.04 -34.19
C THR A 40 23.98 11.03 -35.28
N ALA A 41 24.11 12.33 -34.97
CA ALA A 41 24.11 13.37 -35.98
C ALA A 41 25.10 14.49 -35.59
N ARG A 42 26.25 14.44 -36.26
CA ARG A 42 27.18 15.53 -36.63
C ARG A 42 27.25 16.77 -35.71
N ALA A 43 28.36 16.89 -34.98
CA ALA A 43 28.95 18.18 -34.63
C ALA A 43 30.28 18.34 -35.39
N LYS A 44 30.39 19.42 -36.16
CA LYS A 44 31.60 19.84 -36.89
C LYS A 44 32.69 20.19 -35.87
N LEU A 45 33.93 19.77 -36.15
CA LEU A 45 35.13 20.25 -35.49
C LEU A 45 35.23 21.77 -35.70
N ALA A 46 35.03 22.54 -34.64
CA ALA A 46 35.51 23.90 -34.52
C ALA A 46 36.54 23.92 -33.41
N ASP A 47 37.71 24.41 -33.75
CA ASP A 47 38.88 24.60 -32.91
C ASP A 47 38.50 25.43 -31.66
N ALA A 48 38.31 24.76 -30.52
CA ALA A 48 37.91 25.39 -29.27
C ALA A 48 39.05 25.23 -28.26
N ARG A 49 39.79 26.32 -28.05
CA ARG A 49 40.73 26.48 -26.94
C ARG A 49 39.99 26.17 -25.64
N ILE A 50 40.50 25.21 -24.88
CA ILE A 50 39.98 24.83 -23.56
C ILE A 50 40.29 25.97 -22.59
N TYR A 51 39.27 26.78 -22.27
CA TYR A 51 39.29 27.58 -21.05
C TYR A 51 38.91 26.63 -19.91
N VAL A 52 39.86 26.35 -19.03
CA VAL A 52 39.58 25.71 -17.75
C VAL A 52 38.90 26.77 -16.89
N ASP A 53 37.58 26.75 -16.83
CA ASP A 53 36.83 27.45 -15.78
C ASP A 53 37.18 26.79 -14.44
N VAL A 54 38.22 27.32 -13.81
CA VAL A 54 38.42 27.19 -12.36
C VAL A 54 37.25 27.95 -11.76
N ALA A 55 36.23 27.22 -11.29
CA ALA A 55 35.18 27.81 -10.47
C ALA A 55 35.87 28.59 -9.34
N PRO A 56 35.47 29.84 -9.07
CA PRO A 56 36.05 30.57 -7.95
C PRO A 56 35.79 29.76 -6.70
N GLU A 57 36.86 29.45 -5.98
CA GLU A 57 36.79 28.97 -4.61
C GLU A 57 35.90 29.97 -3.86
N SER A 58 34.65 29.58 -3.59
CA SER A 58 33.81 30.30 -2.67
C SER A 58 34.40 30.05 -1.28
N GLU A 59 35.37 30.87 -0.91
CA GLU A 59 35.86 30.98 0.45
C GLU A 59 34.68 31.37 1.37
N GLU A 60 34.45 30.48 2.34
CA GLU A 60 34.16 30.85 3.72
C GLU A 60 32.91 31.71 3.98
N LEU A 61 31.76 31.04 4.00
CA LEU A 61 30.97 31.07 5.22
C LEU A 61 31.33 29.83 6.02
N GLY A 62 32.17 30.03 7.05
CA GLY A 62 32.64 28.98 7.94
C GLY A 62 31.54 27.98 8.27
N GLU A 63 31.64 26.80 7.66
CA GLU A 63 30.98 25.60 8.15
C GLU A 63 31.57 25.35 9.53
N ILE A 64 30.96 25.98 10.53
CA ILE A 64 31.14 25.64 11.94
C ILE A 64 31.14 24.14 11.96
N GLU A 65 32.29 23.60 12.35
CA GLU A 65 32.71 22.20 12.37
C GLU A 65 31.68 21.36 13.15
N LYS A 66 30.54 21.14 12.51
CA LYS A 66 29.47 20.32 13.04
C LYS A 66 30.01 18.92 12.98
N ARG A 67 29.99 18.25 14.13
CA ARG A 67 30.27 16.83 14.29
C ARG A 67 29.22 16.04 13.50
N TYR A 68 29.38 16.01 12.17
CA TYR A 68 28.34 15.77 11.17
C TYR A 68 27.71 14.38 11.30
N THR A 69 28.48 13.40 11.79
CA THR A 69 28.01 12.01 11.95
C THR A 69 26.91 11.89 13.01
N LYS A 70 26.99 12.63 14.13
CA LYS A 70 25.97 12.58 15.19
C LYS A 70 24.68 13.28 14.76
N GLU A 71 24.79 14.36 14.02
CA GLU A 71 23.66 15.09 13.46
C GLU A 71 22.96 14.27 12.38
N LEU A 72 23.72 13.63 11.48
CA LEU A 72 23.22 12.67 10.50
C LEU A 72 22.44 11.53 11.14
N MET A 73 22.91 10.98 12.27
CA MET A 73 22.14 9.98 13.02
C MET A 73 20.82 10.53 13.56
N LYS A 74 20.81 11.80 13.99
CA LYS A 74 19.61 12.49 14.47
C LYS A 74 18.61 12.69 13.33
N GLU A 75 19.09 13.09 12.15
CA GLU A 75 18.28 13.23 10.94
C GLU A 75 17.74 11.89 10.44
N LEU A 76 18.55 10.84 10.43
CA LEU A 76 18.14 9.49 10.10
C LEU A 76 17.00 9.03 11.01
N LYS A 77 17.16 9.23 12.33
CA LYS A 77 16.13 8.87 13.31
C LYS A 77 14.85 9.67 13.09
N SER A 78 14.95 10.98 12.87
CA SER A 78 13.79 11.82 12.55
C SER A 78 13.04 11.33 11.31
N ALA A 79 13.76 11.04 10.21
CA ALA A 79 13.14 10.54 8.98
C ALA A 79 12.50 9.15 9.17
N SER A 80 13.12 8.29 9.98
CA SER A 80 12.56 6.99 10.36
C SER A 80 11.28 7.14 11.18
N ASP A 81 11.27 8.06 12.15
CA ASP A 81 10.11 8.32 13.00
C ASP A 81 8.94 8.89 12.15
N ASP A 82 9.21 9.79 11.22
CA ASP A 82 8.22 10.33 10.28
C ASP A 82 7.61 9.25 9.37
N ALA A 83 8.46 8.33 8.86
CA ALA A 83 8.01 7.21 8.05
C ALA A 83 7.10 6.26 8.86
N LEU A 84 7.47 5.97 10.12
CA LEU A 84 6.68 5.13 11.01
C LEU A 84 5.35 5.79 11.39
N LEU A 85 5.37 7.10 11.65
CA LEU A 85 4.17 7.88 11.94
C LEU A 85 3.17 7.79 10.77
N LEU A 86 3.63 8.00 9.53
CA LEU A 86 2.78 7.89 8.34
C LEU A 86 2.07 6.53 8.27
N PHE A 87 2.79 5.45 8.54
CA PHE A 87 2.21 4.10 8.48
C PHE A 87 1.22 3.83 9.62
N SER A 88 1.54 4.26 10.84
CA SER A 88 0.65 4.06 11.98
C SER A 88 -0.64 4.88 11.85
N GLU A 89 -0.56 6.10 11.31
CA GLU A 89 -1.73 6.92 10.96
C GLU A 89 -2.63 6.25 9.91
N TYR A 90 -2.03 5.64 8.88
CA TYR A 90 -2.83 4.89 7.91
C TYR A 90 -3.46 3.66 8.51
N ALA A 91 -2.69 2.82 9.20
CA ALA A 91 -3.18 1.56 9.74
C ALA A 91 -4.32 1.80 10.73
N SER A 92 -4.19 2.82 11.59
CA SER A 92 -5.24 3.20 12.55
C SER A 92 -6.51 3.69 11.85
N ARG A 93 -6.40 4.61 10.87
CA ARG A 93 -7.57 5.16 10.17
C ARG A 93 -8.25 4.14 9.25
N SER A 94 -7.47 3.44 8.42
CA SER A 94 -8.02 2.41 7.52
C SER A 94 -8.61 1.24 8.30
N GLY A 95 -7.98 0.84 9.40
CA GLY A 95 -8.50 -0.21 10.28
C GLY A 95 -9.79 0.22 10.98
N GLY A 96 -9.86 1.46 11.46
CA GLY A 96 -11.07 2.03 12.05
C GLY A 96 -12.25 2.08 11.07
N ASP A 97 -12.02 2.62 9.86
CA ASP A 97 -13.04 2.71 8.81
C ASP A 97 -13.56 1.32 8.41
N LEU A 98 -12.66 0.33 8.27
CA LEU A 98 -13.05 -1.06 8.00
C LEU A 98 -13.87 -1.66 9.15
N LYS A 99 -13.40 -1.50 10.40
CA LYS A 99 -14.09 -2.04 11.58
C LYS A 99 -15.53 -1.52 11.69
N ILE A 100 -15.73 -0.22 11.47
CA ILE A 100 -17.06 0.40 11.48
C ILE A 100 -17.91 -0.18 10.36
N PHE A 101 -17.36 -0.29 9.14
CA PHE A 101 -18.06 -0.86 8.01
C PHE A 101 -18.51 -2.31 8.26
N LEU A 102 -17.60 -3.16 8.76
CA LEU A 102 -17.90 -4.57 9.02
C LEU A 102 -18.96 -4.73 10.10
N LYS A 103 -18.93 -3.90 11.15
CA LYS A 103 -19.98 -3.88 12.18
C LYS A 103 -21.35 -3.56 11.56
N ASN A 104 -21.42 -2.55 10.70
CA ASN A 104 -22.67 -2.14 10.07
C ASN A 104 -23.20 -3.21 9.11
N ILE A 105 -22.34 -3.83 8.30
CA ILE A 105 -22.75 -4.91 7.39
C ILE A 105 -23.21 -6.15 8.15
N SER A 106 -22.61 -6.49 9.29
CA SER A 106 -23.07 -7.61 10.11
C SER A 106 -24.45 -7.40 10.73
N MET A 107 -24.94 -6.16 10.79
CA MET A 107 -26.30 -5.84 11.21
C MET A 107 -27.29 -5.80 10.04
N LEU A 108 -26.84 -5.95 8.79
CA LEU A 108 -27.68 -5.84 7.60
C LEU A 108 -28.88 -6.79 7.65
N ASN A 109 -28.68 -8.03 8.08
CA ASN A 109 -29.73 -9.03 8.15
C ASN A 109 -30.81 -8.62 9.17
N SER A 110 -30.42 -8.27 10.40
CA SER A 110 -31.36 -7.80 11.42
C SER A 110 -32.06 -6.52 11.00
N ASP A 111 -31.34 -5.58 10.40
CA ASP A 111 -31.88 -4.29 9.96
C ASP A 111 -32.90 -4.48 8.85
N THR A 112 -32.62 -5.37 7.89
CA THR A 112 -33.55 -5.72 6.81
C THR A 112 -34.82 -6.35 7.36
N LYS A 113 -34.71 -7.33 8.26
CA LYS A 113 -35.85 -7.99 8.91
C LYS A 113 -36.69 -7.03 9.76
N ASN A 114 -36.05 -6.06 10.42
CA ASN A 114 -36.74 -5.06 11.22
C ASN A 114 -37.42 -3.97 10.38
N SER A 115 -36.88 -3.69 9.20
CA SER A 115 -37.43 -2.67 8.29
C SER A 115 -38.56 -3.19 7.41
N MET A 116 -38.62 -4.50 7.16
CA MET A 116 -39.68 -5.09 6.34
C MET A 116 -40.96 -5.35 7.15
N ASP A 117 -42.08 -5.53 6.45
CA ASP A 117 -43.34 -5.92 7.09
C ASP A 117 -43.18 -7.31 7.74
N ARG A 118 -43.35 -7.36 9.08
CA ARG A 118 -43.26 -8.61 9.84
C ARG A 118 -44.33 -9.62 9.42
N SER A 119 -45.49 -9.13 9.00
CA SER A 119 -46.58 -10.00 8.53
C SER A 119 -46.15 -10.83 7.31
N LEU A 120 -45.27 -10.29 6.46
CA LEU A 120 -44.74 -10.99 5.30
C LEU A 120 -43.84 -12.16 5.72
N LEU A 121 -42.98 -11.96 6.71
CA LEU A 121 -42.13 -13.02 7.26
C LEU A 121 -42.96 -14.11 7.94
N ASP A 122 -43.95 -13.72 8.75
CA ASP A 122 -44.73 -14.68 9.54
C ASP A 122 -45.65 -15.54 8.66
N ASN A 123 -46.22 -14.95 7.60
CA ASN A 123 -47.13 -15.64 6.68
C ASN A 123 -46.43 -16.41 5.56
N ALA A 124 -45.13 -16.19 5.33
CA ALA A 124 -44.40 -16.85 4.25
C ALA A 124 -44.17 -18.36 4.53
N PRO A 125 -44.29 -19.22 3.49
CA PRO A 125 -43.92 -20.63 3.58
C PRO A 125 -42.49 -20.81 4.09
N SER A 126 -42.25 -21.92 4.81
CA SER A 126 -40.94 -22.22 5.40
C SER A 126 -39.82 -22.28 4.36
N SER A 127 -40.11 -22.75 3.14
CA SER A 127 -39.17 -22.78 2.01
C SER A 127 -38.74 -21.38 1.58
N CYS A 128 -39.70 -20.46 1.39
CA CYS A 128 -39.42 -19.06 1.02
C CYS A 128 -38.61 -18.35 2.12
N ARG A 129 -38.96 -18.56 3.39
CA ARG A 129 -38.19 -18.01 4.53
C ARG A 129 -36.75 -18.51 4.55
N ALA A 130 -36.55 -19.82 4.36
CA ALA A 130 -35.21 -20.41 4.34
C ALA A 130 -34.35 -19.87 3.18
N GLN A 131 -34.95 -19.68 2.00
CA GLN A 131 -34.26 -19.09 0.85
C GLN A 131 -33.89 -17.62 1.10
N PHE A 132 -34.83 -16.83 1.63
CA PHE A 132 -34.59 -15.44 2.02
C PHE A 132 -33.45 -15.31 3.04
N GLU A 133 -33.45 -16.12 4.11
CA GLU A 133 -32.37 -16.09 5.09
C GLU A 133 -31.01 -16.47 4.49
N ARG A 134 -30.98 -17.50 3.62
CA ARG A 134 -29.76 -17.89 2.92
C ARG A 134 -29.24 -16.75 2.05
N ARG A 135 -30.12 -16.06 1.33
CA ARG A 135 -29.77 -14.94 0.45
C ARG A 135 -29.24 -13.75 1.25
N LEU A 136 -29.86 -13.38 2.36
CA LEU A 136 -29.36 -12.32 3.25
C LEU A 136 -27.97 -12.65 3.82
N ARG A 137 -27.75 -13.89 4.29
CA ARG A 137 -26.42 -14.32 4.78
C ARG A 137 -25.37 -14.27 3.66
N LYS A 138 -25.72 -14.65 2.42
CA LYS A 138 -24.83 -14.57 1.26
C LYS A 138 -24.46 -13.12 0.95
N ILE A 139 -25.43 -12.20 0.97
CA ILE A 139 -25.20 -10.75 0.74
C ILE A 139 -24.25 -10.19 1.81
N GLU A 140 -24.49 -10.50 3.08
CA GLU A 140 -23.63 -10.09 4.19
C GLU A 140 -22.19 -10.61 4.00
N PHE A 141 -22.04 -11.91 3.72
CA PHE A 141 -20.75 -12.55 3.50
C PHE A 141 -19.99 -11.93 2.32
N ASP A 142 -20.66 -11.72 1.18
CA ASP A 142 -20.06 -11.12 -0.01
C ASP A 142 -19.60 -9.68 0.26
N ALA A 143 -20.40 -8.89 0.99
CA ALA A 143 -20.04 -7.53 1.37
C ALA A 143 -18.82 -7.51 2.33
N HIS A 144 -18.79 -8.41 3.32
CA HIS A 144 -17.65 -8.62 4.22
C HIS A 144 -16.37 -8.95 3.45
N ARG A 145 -16.47 -9.92 2.55
CA ARG A 145 -15.34 -10.37 1.72
C ARG A 145 -14.83 -9.27 0.82
N ALA A 146 -15.72 -8.54 0.15
CA ALA A 146 -15.37 -7.44 -0.74
C ALA A 146 -14.66 -6.29 0.00
N ALA A 147 -15.13 -5.94 1.20
CA ALA A 147 -14.50 -4.89 2.01
C ALA A 147 -13.14 -5.33 2.55
N SER A 148 -13.03 -6.57 3.03
CA SER A 148 -11.77 -7.14 3.51
C SER A 148 -10.71 -7.19 2.40
N PHE A 149 -11.10 -7.61 1.20
CA PHE A 149 -10.22 -7.62 0.02
C PHE A 149 -9.75 -6.21 -0.36
N ASN A 150 -10.66 -5.23 -0.34
CA ASN A 150 -10.31 -3.83 -0.60
C ASN A 150 -9.28 -3.32 0.42
N ALA A 151 -9.49 -3.57 1.71
CA ALA A 151 -8.57 -3.16 2.77
C ALA A 151 -7.20 -3.85 2.67
N GLU A 152 -7.18 -5.15 2.35
CA GLU A 152 -5.93 -5.90 2.16
C GLU A 152 -5.11 -5.33 1.00
N ASN A 153 -5.76 -4.96 -0.11
CA ASN A 153 -5.07 -4.35 -1.25
C ASN A 153 -4.50 -2.98 -0.92
N HIS A 154 -5.25 -2.13 -0.21
CA HIS A 154 -4.73 -0.82 0.22
C HIS A 154 -3.56 -0.99 1.20
N HIS A 155 -3.64 -1.96 2.12
CA HIS A 155 -2.55 -2.27 3.03
C HIS A 155 -1.29 -2.73 2.29
N LYS A 156 -1.42 -3.64 1.32
CA LYS A 156 -0.30 -4.08 0.47
C LYS A 156 0.33 -2.92 -0.30
N PHE A 157 -0.48 -2.01 -0.84
CA PHE A 157 0.01 -0.83 -1.53
C PHE A 157 0.89 0.03 -0.61
N LEU A 158 0.40 0.38 0.59
CA LEU A 158 1.20 1.20 1.51
C LEU A 158 2.44 0.46 2.02
N LEU A 159 2.34 -0.85 2.25
CA LEU A 159 3.47 -1.66 2.65
C LEU A 159 4.60 -1.62 1.60
N ALA A 160 4.28 -1.52 0.31
CA ALA A 160 5.29 -1.36 -0.73
C ALA A 160 6.08 -0.05 -0.59
N HIS A 161 5.40 1.07 -0.29
CA HIS A 161 6.06 2.34 0.01
C HIS A 161 6.98 2.22 1.25
N MET A 162 6.51 1.52 2.28
CA MET A 162 7.31 1.31 3.49
C MET A 162 8.60 0.52 3.26
N ILE A 163 8.54 -0.50 2.39
CA ILE A 163 9.72 -1.27 2.02
C ILE A 163 10.76 -0.39 1.32
N VAL A 164 10.33 0.49 0.42
CA VAL A 164 11.22 1.42 -0.29
C VAL A 164 11.85 2.42 0.68
N LEU A 165 11.04 3.05 1.55
CA LEU A 165 11.56 3.98 2.57
C LEU A 165 12.59 3.29 3.48
N ARG A 166 12.30 2.07 3.93
CA ARG A 166 13.22 1.28 4.75
C ARG A 166 14.52 0.95 4.03
N MET A 167 14.46 0.64 2.73
CA MET A 167 15.66 0.39 1.93
C MET A 167 16.60 1.60 1.91
N HIS A 168 16.06 2.81 1.71
CA HIS A 168 16.84 4.04 1.72
C HIS A 168 17.38 4.39 3.12
N LEU A 169 16.55 4.22 4.17
CA LEU A 169 16.99 4.40 5.55
C LEU A 169 18.14 3.45 5.93
N ASN A 170 18.02 2.15 5.62
CA ASN A 170 19.08 1.17 5.87
C ASN A 170 20.37 1.54 5.14
N LYS A 171 20.27 2.00 3.88
CA LYS A 171 21.44 2.41 3.09
C LYS A 171 22.14 3.63 3.70
N SER A 172 21.37 4.60 4.20
CA SER A 172 21.91 5.74 4.92
C SER A 172 22.59 5.31 6.23
N GLU A 173 21.95 4.43 6.99
CA GLU A 173 22.50 3.85 8.23
C GLU A 173 23.84 3.15 7.98
N ASP A 174 23.96 2.39 6.89
CA ASP A 174 25.21 1.71 6.51
C ASP A 174 26.35 2.70 6.22
N TYR A 175 26.06 3.81 5.54
CA TYR A 175 27.06 4.87 5.32
C TYR A 175 27.48 5.52 6.64
N ILE A 176 26.53 5.78 7.54
CA ILE A 176 26.83 6.41 8.83
C ILE A 176 27.66 5.47 9.72
N LYS A 177 27.33 4.16 9.74
CA LYS A 177 28.13 3.14 10.44
C LYS A 177 29.57 3.07 9.91
N LYS A 178 29.74 3.12 8.58
CA LYS A 178 31.09 3.18 7.97
C LYS A 178 31.87 4.42 8.40
N CYS A 179 31.21 5.58 8.49
CA CYS A 179 31.84 6.80 9.02
C CYS A 179 32.23 6.63 10.49
N ALA A 180 31.31 6.14 11.33
CA ALA A 180 31.53 5.96 12.76
C ALA A 180 32.72 5.02 13.04
N ASN A 181 32.81 3.90 12.31
CA ASN A 181 33.90 2.94 12.47
C ASN A 181 35.28 3.54 12.16
N ILE A 182 35.38 4.39 11.13
CA ILE A 182 36.64 5.07 10.81
C ILE A 182 36.98 6.10 11.88
N VAL A 183 36.01 6.96 12.23
CA VAL A 183 36.22 8.05 13.19
C VAL A 183 36.56 7.51 14.59
N GLN A 184 36.05 6.34 14.97
CA GLN A 184 36.41 5.70 16.24
C GLN A 184 37.90 5.29 16.30
N GLY A 185 38.52 4.96 15.17
CA GLY A 185 39.93 4.53 15.12
C GLY A 185 40.94 5.66 15.08
N CYS A 186 40.58 6.83 14.53
CA CYS A 186 41.53 7.93 14.28
C CYS A 186 41.05 9.31 14.73
N GLY A 187 39.87 9.41 15.35
CA GLY A 187 39.33 10.64 15.91
C GLY A 187 38.93 11.70 14.88
N ILE A 188 38.91 12.96 15.32
CA ILE A 188 38.50 14.15 14.56
C ILE A 188 39.27 14.32 13.23
N PRO A 189 40.59 14.03 13.13
CA PRO A 189 41.33 14.16 11.87
C PRO A 189 40.77 13.33 10.71
N CYS A 190 40.09 12.23 11.02
CA CYS A 190 39.49 11.38 9.99
C CYS A 190 38.13 11.86 9.48
N GLU A 191 37.49 12.80 10.19
CA GLU A 191 36.21 13.35 9.79
C GLU A 191 36.28 14.16 8.50
N THR A 192 37.42 14.79 8.23
CA THR A 192 37.67 15.62 7.04
C THR A 192 38.20 14.82 5.85
N THR A 193 38.42 13.51 6.02
CA THR A 193 38.92 12.69 4.90
C THR A 193 37.90 12.64 3.77
N PRO A 194 38.32 12.75 2.49
CA PRO A 194 37.39 12.76 1.35
C PRO A 194 36.44 11.54 1.31
N LYS A 195 36.91 10.39 1.81
CA LYS A 195 36.14 9.16 1.92
C LYS A 195 34.98 9.27 2.90
N VAL A 196 35.22 9.84 4.09
CA VAL A 196 34.18 10.04 5.12
C VAL A 196 33.20 11.13 4.68
N THR A 197 33.69 12.23 4.12
CA THR A 197 32.84 13.29 3.54
C THR A 197 31.92 12.75 2.44
N ARG A 198 32.45 11.90 1.55
CA ARG A 198 31.64 11.25 0.51
C ARG A 198 30.51 10.39 1.09
N TRP A 199 30.79 9.58 2.12
CA TRP A 199 29.77 8.74 2.74
C TRP A 199 28.73 9.56 3.50
N ARG A 200 29.13 10.64 4.17
CA ARG A 200 28.21 11.59 4.81
C ARG A 200 27.25 12.22 3.80
N ARG A 201 27.78 12.68 2.66
CA ARG A 201 26.97 13.21 1.55
C ARG A 201 25.97 12.19 1.03
N LEU A 202 26.41 10.96 0.77
CA LEU A 202 25.53 9.87 0.32
C LEU A 202 24.47 9.51 1.37
N ALA A 203 24.81 9.52 2.66
CA ALA A 203 23.86 9.27 3.73
C ALA A 203 22.76 10.34 3.76
N LEU A 204 23.14 11.62 3.64
CA LEU A 204 22.22 12.75 3.60
C LEU A 204 21.32 12.71 2.36
N GLU A 205 21.88 12.38 1.20
CA GLU A 205 21.11 12.20 -0.04
C GLU A 205 20.01 11.15 0.11
N GLU A 206 20.32 9.99 0.71
CA GLU A 206 19.30 8.96 0.94
C GLU A 206 18.25 9.38 1.98
N ILE A 207 18.63 10.15 3.02
CA ILE A 207 17.68 10.72 3.99
C ILE A 207 16.74 11.72 3.30
N ASN A 208 17.26 12.60 2.45
CA ASN A 208 16.45 13.58 1.73
C ASN A 208 15.50 12.90 0.74
N ARG A 209 15.93 11.83 0.05
CA ARG A 209 15.03 11.00 -0.76
C ARG A 209 13.88 10.42 0.05
N VAL A 210 14.14 9.91 1.24
CA VAL A 210 13.10 9.41 2.16
C VAL A 210 12.11 10.52 2.51
N ARG A 211 12.59 11.73 2.81
CA ARG A 211 11.72 12.88 3.12
C ARG A 211 10.81 13.25 1.94
N ASP A 212 11.35 13.26 0.73
CA ASP A 212 10.58 13.54 -0.49
C ASP A 212 9.54 12.44 -0.76
N ASP A 213 9.95 11.18 -0.63
CA ASP A 213 9.07 10.03 -0.81
C ASP A 213 7.97 9.96 0.27
N ILE A 214 8.21 10.44 1.49
CA ILE A 214 7.18 10.57 2.54
C ILE A 214 6.09 11.56 2.09
N LEU A 215 6.46 12.70 1.50
CA LEU A 215 5.50 13.67 0.99
C LEU A 215 4.64 13.07 -0.14
N HIS A 216 5.27 12.32 -1.04
CA HIS A 216 4.54 11.60 -2.08
C HIS A 216 3.62 10.52 -1.48
N SER A 217 4.14 9.69 -0.57
CA SER A 217 3.39 8.62 0.10
C SER A 217 2.20 9.17 0.91
N ARG A 218 2.33 10.35 1.53
CA ARG A 218 1.26 11.03 2.25
C ARG A 218 0.11 11.45 1.32
N ARG A 219 0.39 11.84 0.07
CA ARG A 219 -0.64 12.13 -0.94
C ARG A 219 -1.37 10.85 -1.34
N SER A 220 -0.63 9.82 -1.73
CA SER A 220 -1.18 8.51 -2.09
C SER A 220 -2.02 7.91 -0.95
N TYR A 221 -1.58 8.09 0.29
CA TYR A 221 -2.31 7.73 1.50
C TYR A 221 -3.71 8.38 1.57
N ARG A 222 -3.78 9.71 1.38
CA ARG A 222 -5.07 10.44 1.42
C ARG A 222 -6.01 9.92 0.35
N ASP A 223 -5.49 9.69 -0.85
CA ASP A 223 -6.28 9.18 -1.97
C ASP A 223 -6.78 7.76 -1.72
N LEU A 224 -5.96 6.89 -1.12
CA LEU A 224 -6.35 5.54 -0.73
C LEU A 224 -7.45 5.53 0.32
N VAL A 225 -7.36 6.37 1.35
CA VAL A 225 -8.40 6.48 2.38
C VAL A 225 -9.72 6.95 1.76
N LEU A 226 -9.68 7.97 0.90
CA LEU A 226 -10.86 8.44 0.19
C LEU A 226 -11.43 7.38 -0.74
N HIS A 227 -10.58 6.67 -1.48
CA HIS A 227 -10.97 5.55 -2.32
C HIS A 227 -11.62 4.43 -1.50
N GLY A 228 -11.04 4.05 -0.35
CA GLY A 228 -11.59 3.06 0.57
C GLY A 228 -12.97 3.44 1.08
N ARG A 229 -13.16 4.69 1.52
CA ARG A 229 -14.48 5.19 1.94
C ARG A 229 -15.51 5.16 0.81
N ARG A 230 -15.15 5.60 -0.39
CA ARG A 230 -16.02 5.54 -1.57
C ARG A 230 -16.40 4.10 -1.89
N ARG A 231 -15.43 3.18 -1.84
CA ARG A 231 -15.65 1.76 -2.11
C ARG A 231 -16.55 1.12 -1.06
N HIS A 232 -16.33 1.38 0.23
CA HIS A 232 -17.21 0.93 1.31
C HIS A 232 -18.64 1.44 1.12
N ASN A 233 -18.82 2.72 0.80
CA ASN A 233 -20.15 3.27 0.52
C ASN A 233 -20.82 2.60 -0.68
N HIS A 234 -20.07 2.31 -1.74
CA HIS A 234 -20.58 1.59 -2.90
C HIS A 234 -21.02 0.15 -2.53
N ILE A 235 -20.18 -0.59 -1.80
CA ILE A 235 -20.52 -1.95 -1.34
C ILE A 235 -21.78 -1.91 -0.44
N ARG A 236 -21.88 -0.94 0.46
CA ARG A 236 -23.07 -0.76 1.31
C ARG A 236 -24.33 -0.57 0.48
N ARG A 237 -24.32 0.36 -0.48
CA ARG A 237 -25.47 0.61 -1.37
C ARG A 237 -25.85 -0.64 -2.16
N GLN A 238 -24.86 -1.37 -2.67
CA GLN A 238 -25.09 -2.61 -3.40
C GLN A 238 -25.71 -3.69 -2.49
N ALA A 239 -25.22 -3.83 -1.26
CA ALA A 239 -25.73 -4.79 -0.29
C ALA A 239 -27.18 -4.45 0.10
N THR A 240 -27.48 -3.18 0.37
CA THR A 240 -28.85 -2.72 0.65
C THR A 240 -29.78 -2.99 -0.52
N ALA A 241 -29.41 -2.60 -1.74
CA ALA A 241 -30.25 -2.85 -2.92
C ALA A 241 -30.52 -4.36 -3.16
N ARG A 242 -29.53 -5.23 -2.88
CA ARG A 242 -29.71 -6.68 -2.97
C ARG A 242 -30.60 -7.23 -1.84
N ALA A 243 -30.52 -6.64 -0.65
CA ALA A 243 -31.39 -7.01 0.47
C ALA A 243 -32.85 -6.61 0.17
N ASP A 244 -33.08 -5.41 -0.37
CA ASP A 244 -34.39 -4.94 -0.80
C ASP A 244 -34.96 -5.85 -1.90
N ALA A 245 -34.13 -6.24 -2.88
CA ALA A 245 -34.54 -7.21 -3.91
C ALA A 245 -34.93 -8.58 -3.30
N ALA A 246 -34.20 -9.06 -2.31
CA ALA A 246 -34.53 -10.30 -1.61
C ALA A 246 -35.86 -10.21 -0.84
N VAL A 247 -36.21 -9.02 -0.31
CA VAL A 247 -37.53 -8.77 0.31
C VAL A 247 -38.65 -8.85 -0.72
N THR A 248 -38.44 -8.26 -1.91
CA THR A 248 -39.41 -8.36 -3.02
C THR A 248 -39.60 -9.80 -3.47
N GLU A 249 -38.52 -10.56 -3.64
CA GLU A 249 -38.58 -11.99 -4.00
C GLU A 249 -39.30 -12.83 -2.93
N LEU A 250 -39.10 -12.52 -1.64
CA LEU A 250 -39.86 -13.17 -0.57
C LEU A 250 -41.36 -12.86 -0.69
N ALA A 251 -41.73 -11.62 -1.00
CA ALA A 251 -43.12 -11.23 -1.21
C ALA A 251 -43.76 -11.96 -2.39
N GLU A 252 -43.01 -12.18 -3.47
CA GLU A 252 -43.46 -12.95 -4.63
C GLU A 252 -43.61 -14.44 -4.30
N CYS A 253 -42.62 -15.03 -3.63
CA CYS A 253 -42.65 -16.44 -3.20
C CYS A 253 -43.81 -16.72 -2.22
N ALA A 254 -44.11 -15.77 -1.33
CA ALA A 254 -45.24 -15.86 -0.41
C ALA A 254 -46.59 -15.84 -1.15
N LYS A 255 -46.70 -15.04 -2.22
CA LYS A 255 -47.92 -14.98 -3.05
C LYS A 255 -48.12 -16.23 -3.92
N SER A 256 -47.05 -16.85 -4.40
CA SER A 256 -47.12 -18.06 -5.24
C SER A 256 -47.28 -19.36 -4.44
N GLY A 257 -47.26 -19.31 -3.10
CA GLY A 257 -47.39 -20.50 -2.26
C GLY A 257 -46.14 -21.39 -2.25
N GLY A 258 -44.97 -20.85 -2.62
CA GLY A 258 -43.69 -21.57 -2.56
C GLY A 258 -43.37 -22.49 -3.75
N THR A 259 -44.09 -22.35 -4.87
CA THR A 259 -43.78 -23.03 -6.14
C THR A 259 -42.86 -22.17 -7.00
N GLN A 260 -41.57 -22.10 -6.65
CA GLN A 260 -40.54 -21.60 -7.58
C GLN A 260 -39.51 -22.70 -7.86
N ASN A 261 -39.23 -22.86 -9.16
CA ASN A 261 -38.45 -23.94 -9.77
C ASN A 261 -37.02 -24.03 -9.23
N LYS A 262 -36.54 -25.27 -9.11
CA LYS A 262 -35.25 -25.66 -8.54
C LYS A 262 -34.02 -25.38 -9.43
N ASP A 263 -34.14 -24.55 -10.46
CA ASP A 263 -33.18 -24.59 -11.59
C ASP A 263 -32.13 -23.46 -11.64
N GLU A 264 -32.05 -22.55 -10.65
CA GLU A 264 -31.12 -21.40 -10.72
C GLU A 264 -29.92 -21.43 -9.75
N ASP A 265 -29.61 -22.56 -9.10
CA ASP A 265 -28.45 -22.69 -8.20
C ASP A 265 -27.23 -23.39 -8.86
N ILE A 266 -27.01 -23.19 -10.16
CA ILE A 266 -25.72 -23.48 -10.81
C ILE A 266 -25.28 -22.28 -11.63
N ILE A 267 -24.43 -21.43 -11.04
CA ILE A 267 -23.16 -20.84 -11.58
C ILE A 267 -22.53 -19.96 -10.49
#